data_AF-A0AAZ3RQF0-F1
#
_entry.id   AF-A0AAZ3RQF0-F1
#
_cell.length_a   1.000
_cell.length_b   1.000
_cell.length_c   1.000
_cell.angle_alpha   90.00
_cell.angle_beta   90.00
_cell.angle_gamma   90.00
#
_symmetry.space_group_name_H-M   'P 1'
#
loop_
_entity.id
_entity.type
_entity.pdbx_description
1 polymer ?
#
loop_
_entity_poly.entity_id
_entity_poly.type
_entity_poly.pdbx_seq_one_letter_code
_entity_poly.pdbx_strand_id
1 'polypeptide(L)' 'PEVVDLQTTTDKSRTLTQHTSRLCNGYLTKKESDGVLHQMTWPPQSPDHNPIEIVWNELACKVMEK' A
#
# COMPACT_ATOMS: atom_id res chain seq x y z
N PRO A 1 -11.47 -16.86 -24.78
CA PRO A 1 -10.51 -17.33 -23.77
C PRO A 1 -10.78 -16.59 -22.46
N GLU A 2 -11.69 -17.15 -21.69
CA GLU A 2 -12.23 -16.64 -20.45
C GLU A 2 -11.76 -17.61 -19.36
N VAL A 3 -10.81 -17.18 -18.54
CA VAL A 3 -10.52 -17.78 -17.24
C VAL A 3 -10.48 -16.61 -16.27
N VAL A 4 -11.67 -16.25 -15.80
CA VAL A 4 -11.87 -15.36 -14.66
C VAL A 4 -11.54 -16.15 -13.40
N ASP A 5 -10.41 -15.85 -12.77
CA ASP A 5 -10.06 -16.43 -11.47
C ASP A 5 -10.86 -15.71 -10.37
N LEU A 6 -11.97 -16.33 -9.95
CA LEU A 6 -13.04 -15.72 -9.16
C LEU A 6 -12.77 -15.73 -7.63
N GLN A 7 -11.54 -16.01 -7.18
CA GLN A 7 -11.28 -16.19 -5.73
C GLN A 7 -10.14 -15.37 -5.11
N THR A 8 -9.44 -14.51 -5.87
CA THR A 8 -8.26 -13.76 -5.35
C THR A 8 -8.42 -12.23 -5.27
N THR A 9 -9.57 -11.66 -5.65
CA THR A 9 -9.75 -10.19 -5.77
C THR A 9 -10.44 -9.51 -4.58
N THR A 10 -11.03 -10.27 -3.66
CA THR A 10 -11.93 -9.72 -2.62
C THR A 10 -11.25 -9.33 -1.30
N ASP A 11 -10.08 -9.89 -0.98
CA ASP A 11 -9.41 -9.61 0.31
C ASP A 11 -8.52 -8.36 0.28
N LYS A 12 -7.74 -8.18 -0.80
CA LYS A 12 -6.80 -7.04 -0.94
C LYS A 12 -7.44 -5.69 -1.25
N SER A 13 -8.70 -5.66 -1.71
CA SER A 13 -9.41 -4.40 -1.98
C SER A 13 -9.79 -3.63 -0.70
N ARG A 14 -9.81 -4.29 0.47
CA ARG A 14 -10.18 -3.66 1.76
C ARG A 14 -9.08 -2.82 2.38
N THR A 15 -7.79 -3.08 2.11
CA THR A 15 -6.67 -2.33 2.71
C THR A 15 -6.34 -1.07 1.91
N LEU A 16 -6.36 -1.12 0.58
CA LEU A 16 -6.07 0.05 -0.27
C LEU A 16 -7.05 1.22 -0.05
N THR A 17 -8.33 0.90 0.18
CA THR A 17 -9.39 1.90 0.30
C THR A 17 -9.34 2.71 1.60
N GLN A 18 -8.71 2.18 2.66
CA GLN A 18 -8.59 2.88 3.95
C GLN A 18 -7.63 4.06 3.85
N HIS A 19 -6.51 3.89 3.14
CA HIS A 19 -5.49 4.92 2.96
C HIS A 19 -5.93 6.07 2.04
N THR A 20 -7.01 5.88 1.27
CA THR A 20 -7.60 6.89 0.38
C THR A 20 -8.94 7.42 0.90
N SER A 21 -9.25 7.24 2.18
CA SER A 21 -10.48 7.77 2.77
C SER A 21 -10.53 9.31 2.69
N ARG A 22 -11.73 9.90 2.72
CA ARG A 22 -11.89 11.37 2.66
C ARG A 22 -11.11 12.11 3.74
N LEU A 23 -11.05 11.55 4.95
CA LEU A 23 -10.31 12.14 6.06
C LEU A 23 -8.80 12.08 5.82
N CYS A 24 -8.30 10.92 5.37
CA CYS A 24 -6.88 10.74 5.03
C CYS A 24 -6.46 11.69 3.90
N ASN A 25 -7.22 11.74 2.80
CA ASN A 25 -6.92 12.62 1.67
C ASN A 25 -6.97 14.10 2.08
N GLY A 26 -7.99 14.52 2.84
CA GLY A 26 -8.09 15.92 3.29
C GLY A 26 -6.90 16.35 4.15
N TYR A 27 -6.42 15.48 5.04
CA TYR A 27 -5.23 15.75 5.83
C TYR A 27 -3.96 15.81 4.97
N LEU A 28 -3.76 14.83 4.09
CA LEU A 28 -2.56 14.73 3.25
C LEU A 28 -2.48 15.88 2.24
N THR A 29 -3.59 16.26 1.60
CA THR A 29 -3.65 17.43 0.70
C THR A 29 -3.29 18.72 1.43
N LYS A 30 -3.78 18.92 2.67
CA LYS A 30 -3.39 20.09 3.46
C LYS A 30 -1.89 20.10 3.77
N LYS A 31 -1.33 18.94 4.14
CA LYS A 31 0.11 18.84 4.44
C LYS A 31 0.98 19.09 3.20
N GLU A 32 0.50 18.69 2.02
CA GLU A 32 1.15 18.99 0.75
C GLU A 32 1.05 20.47 0.38
N SER A 33 -0.12 21.10 0.55
CA SER A 33 -0.27 22.55 0.32
C SER A 33 0.57 23.39 1.28
N ASP A 34 0.75 22.93 2.52
CA ASP A 34 1.60 23.55 3.52
C ASP A 34 3.11 23.30 3.24
N GLY A 35 3.45 22.49 2.23
CA GLY A 35 4.84 22.13 1.88
C GLY A 35 5.53 21.21 2.89
N VAL A 36 4.76 20.60 3.81
CA VAL A 36 5.29 19.75 4.89
C VAL A 36 5.60 18.34 4.40
N LEU A 37 4.85 17.84 3.41
CA LEU A 37 5.11 16.56 2.77
C LEU A 37 4.83 16.64 1.27
N HIS A 38 5.34 15.68 0.51
CA HIS A 38 4.95 15.48 -0.88
C HIS A 38 4.29 14.10 -1.03
N GLN A 39 3.11 14.07 -1.65
CA GLN A 39 2.39 12.83 -1.84
C GLN A 39 2.88 12.17 -3.14
N MET A 40 3.47 10.98 -3.03
CA MET A 40 3.92 10.23 -4.21
C MET A 40 2.76 9.45 -4.84
N THR A 41 2.65 9.52 -6.17
CA THR A 41 1.74 8.64 -6.91
C THR A 41 2.25 7.21 -6.83
N TRP A 42 1.44 6.32 -6.25
CA TRP A 42 1.79 4.91 -6.13
C TRP A 42 0.94 4.03 -7.06
N PRO A 43 1.55 3.18 -7.90
CA PRO A 43 0.80 2.24 -8.72
C PRO A 43 0.14 1.15 -7.85
N PRO A 44 -1.07 0.69 -8.23
CA PRO A 44 -1.72 -0.40 -7.53
C PRO A 44 -0.92 -1.69 -7.66
N GLN A 45 -0.90 -2.51 -6.60
CA GLN A 45 -0.21 -3.81 -6.56
C GLN A 45 1.31 -3.75 -6.84
N SER A 46 1.96 -2.67 -6.43
CA SER A 46 3.43 -2.54 -6.52
C SER A 46 4.11 -2.63 -5.16
N PRO A 47 4.15 -3.82 -4.53
CA PRO A 47 4.86 -4.02 -3.26
C PRO A 47 6.38 -3.99 -3.44
N ASP A 48 6.87 -4.35 -4.63
CA ASP A 48 8.27 -4.33 -5.06
C ASP A 48 8.90 -2.94 -4.95
N HIS A 49 8.11 -1.90 -5.19
CA HIS A 49 8.55 -0.53 -5.08
C HIS A 49 8.61 -0.05 -3.61
N ASN A 50 7.91 -0.71 -2.68
CA ASN A 50 7.73 -0.22 -1.32
C ASN A 50 8.92 -0.64 -0.45
N PRO A 51 9.79 0.30 -0.01
CA PRO A 51 10.95 -0.05 0.81
C PRO A 51 10.56 -0.70 2.14
N ILE A 52 9.34 -0.48 2.64
CA ILE A 52 8.84 -1.11 3.86
C ILE A 52 8.68 -2.63 3.67
N GLU A 53 8.25 -3.09 2.49
CA GLU A 53 8.13 -4.53 2.21
C GLU A 53 9.49 -5.23 2.25
N ILE A 54 10.55 -4.55 1.80
CA ILE A 54 11.93 -5.07 1.87
C ILE A 54 12.34 -5.29 3.33
N VAL A 55 12.10 -4.30 4.19
CA VAL A 55 12.40 -4.39 5.63
C VAL A 55 11.60 -5.50 6.30
N TRP A 56 10.32 -5.64 5.96
CA TRP A 56 9.48 -6.75 6.46
C TRP A 56 10.02 -8.11 6.03
N ASN A 57 10.45 -8.25 4.79
CA ASN A 57 11.04 -9.51 4.29
C ASN A 57 12.31 -9.88 5.07
N GLU A 58 13.22 -8.93 5.28
CA GLU A 58 14.42 -9.18 6.10
C GLU A 58 14.09 -9.56 7.54
N LEU A 59 13.10 -8.88 8.13
CA LEU A 59 12.64 -9.20 9.48
C LEU A 59 12.05 -10.61 9.55
N ALA A 60 11.22 -10.99 8.56
CA ALA A 60 10.62 -12.31 8.49
C ALA A 60 11.69 -13.40 8.41
N CYS A 61 12.72 -13.25 7.57
CA CYS A 61 13.85 -14.18 7.51
C CYS A 61 14.49 -14.36 8.89
N LYS A 62 14.83 -13.27 9.59
CA LYS A 62 15.47 -13.33 10.92
C LYS A 62 14.59 -13.94 12.01
N VAL A 63 13.27 -13.77 11.92
CA VAL A 63 12.32 -14.32 12.89
C VAL A 63 12.08 -15.81 12.62
N MET A 64 12.06 -16.21 11.35
CA MET A 64 11.83 -17.60 10.92
C MET A 64 13.08 -18.49 10.99
N GLU A 65 14.28 -17.90 11.14
CA GLU A 65 15.55 -18.61 11.36
C GLU A 65 15.74 -19.13 12.82
N LYS A 66 14.67 -19.18 13.63
CA LYS A 66 14.68 -19.74 14.99
C LYS A 66 14.00 -21.11 15.08
#